data_AF-A0A948DRB8-F1
#
_entry.id   AF-A0A948DRB8-F1
#
_cell.length_a   1.000
_cell.length_b   1.000
_cell.length_c   1.000
_cell.angle_alpha   90.00
_cell.angle_beta   90.00
_cell.angle_gamma   90.00
#
_symmetry.space_group_name_H-M   'P 1'
#
loop_
_entity.id
_entity.type
_entity.pdbx_description
1 polymer ?
#
loop_
_entity_poly.entity_id
_entity_poly.type
_entity_poly.pdbx_seq_one_letter_code
_entity_poly.pdbx_strand_id
1 'polypeptide(L)'
;MHAFSDLVQRSTAFSLNALAVAQDDVMEKFKTSAATSLVKAVQMIQLQKAISAVGMFSMFDAILQDQLQCPDGFNKVKALLEAKDEPILNERFSDLQLAINVLKHGKGRSYDALVQKAGMLPFRVKQPSESFFNEGDLAEISTLVEVDDAFLLLCAEVIHDVSVSILGD
;
A
#
# COMPACT_ATOMS: atom_id res chain seq x y z
N MET A 1 9.28 -16.90 17.69
CA MET A 1 8.14 -16.23 17.04
C MET A 1 8.60 -15.89 15.64
N HIS A 2 7.84 -16.17 14.58
CA HIS A 2 8.28 -15.83 13.22
C HIS A 2 8.34 -14.30 13.07
N ALA A 3 9.39 -13.77 12.44
CA ALA A 3 9.51 -12.34 12.17
C ALA A 3 8.33 -11.89 11.29
N PHE A 4 7.60 -10.88 11.74
CA PHE A 4 6.43 -10.36 11.02
C PHE A 4 6.78 -9.94 9.58
N SER A 5 8.00 -9.45 9.38
CA SER A 5 8.56 -9.07 8.07
C SER A 5 8.59 -10.24 7.06
N ASP A 6 8.97 -11.46 7.48
CA ASP A 6 8.94 -12.64 6.59
C ASP A 6 7.50 -13.06 6.30
N LEU A 7 6.64 -13.09 7.33
CA LEU A 7 5.24 -13.48 7.16
C LEU A 7 4.46 -12.50 6.29
N VAL A 8 4.72 -11.19 6.42
CA VAL A 8 4.02 -10.18 5.61
C VAL A 8 4.39 -10.33 4.14
N GLN A 9 5.67 -10.52 3.80
CA GLN A 9 6.12 -10.77 2.42
C GLN A 9 5.44 -12.00 1.81
N ARG A 10 5.45 -13.14 2.53
CA ARG A 10 4.81 -14.38 2.07
C ARG A 10 3.30 -14.21 1.90
N SER A 11 2.66 -13.53 2.85
CA SER A 11 1.22 -13.28 2.81
C SER A 11 0.82 -12.36 1.66
N THR A 12 1.64 -11.34 1.36
CA THR A 12 1.44 -10.45 0.20
C THR A 12 1.56 -11.25 -1.09
N ALA A 13 2.61 -12.05 -1.26
CA ALA A 13 2.77 -12.89 -2.45
C ALA A 13 1.60 -13.87 -2.64
N PHE A 14 1.17 -14.53 -1.57
CA PHE A 14 0.00 -15.41 -1.59
C PHE A 14 -1.27 -14.66 -2.02
N SER A 15 -1.53 -13.49 -1.41
CA SER A 15 -2.72 -12.69 -1.67
C SER A 15 -2.74 -12.17 -3.10
N LEU A 16 -1.62 -11.66 -3.60
CA LEU A 16 -1.51 -11.19 -4.98
C LEU A 16 -1.75 -12.32 -5.98
N ASN A 17 -1.19 -13.51 -5.75
CA ASN A 17 -1.45 -14.67 -6.61
C ASN A 17 -2.94 -15.06 -6.59
N ALA A 18 -3.57 -15.11 -5.42
CA ALA A 18 -4.99 -15.42 -5.31
C ALA A 18 -5.88 -14.38 -6.01
N LEU A 19 -5.54 -13.10 -5.89
CA LEU A 19 -6.24 -11.99 -6.56
C LEU A 19 -6.03 -12.03 -8.08
N ALA A 20 -4.83 -12.37 -8.56
CA ALA A 20 -4.53 -12.53 -9.98
C ALA A 20 -5.37 -13.67 -10.59
N VAL A 21 -5.40 -14.84 -9.95
CA VAL A 21 -6.25 -15.96 -10.39
C VAL A 21 -7.72 -15.56 -10.44
N ALA A 22 -8.23 -14.87 -9.41
CA ALA A 22 -9.60 -14.38 -9.39
C ALA A 22 -9.86 -13.34 -10.49
N GLN A 23 -8.88 -12.49 -10.80
CA GLN A 23 -8.99 -11.49 -11.87
C GLN A 23 -9.04 -12.15 -13.24
N ASP A 24 -8.16 -13.12 -13.51
CA ASP A 24 -8.12 -13.87 -14.77
C ASP A 24 -9.46 -14.59 -15.02
N ASP A 25 -10.02 -15.24 -13.99
CA ASP A 25 -11.34 -15.89 -14.06
C ASP A 25 -12.47 -14.91 -14.42
N VAL A 26 -12.39 -13.67 -13.93
CA VAL A 26 -13.37 -12.62 -14.25
C VAL A 26 -13.14 -12.10 -15.68
N MET A 27 -11.88 -11.93 -16.09
CA MET A 27 -11.51 -11.48 -17.44
C MET A 27 -11.94 -12.47 -18.52
N GLU A 28 -11.80 -13.77 -18.29
CA GLU A 28 -12.31 -14.78 -19.22
C GLU A 28 -13.83 -14.69 -19.41
N LYS A 29 -14.58 -14.43 -18.33
CA LYS A 29 -16.04 -14.23 -18.40
C LYS A 29 -16.42 -12.97 -19.16
N PHE A 30 -15.61 -11.90 -19.08
CA PHE A 30 -15.85 -10.66 -19.82
C PHE A 30 -15.84 -10.83 -21.34
N LYS A 31 -15.09 -11.81 -21.86
CA LYS A 31 -15.06 -12.12 -23.30
C LYS A 31 -16.43 -12.50 -23.86
N THR A 32 -17.34 -12.95 -23.01
CA THR A 32 -18.66 -13.45 -23.40
C THR A 32 -19.83 -12.72 -22.72
N SER A 33 -19.54 -11.79 -21.80
CA SER A 33 -20.56 -11.07 -21.02
C SER A 33 -20.07 -9.71 -20.55
N ALA A 34 -20.88 -8.67 -20.72
CA ALA A 34 -20.63 -7.34 -20.16
C ALA A 34 -21.40 -7.09 -18.85
N ALA A 35 -21.66 -8.15 -18.07
CA ALA A 35 -22.49 -8.04 -16.87
C ALA A 35 -21.86 -7.12 -15.81
N THR A 36 -22.68 -6.25 -15.22
CA THR A 36 -22.28 -5.34 -14.13
C THR A 36 -21.65 -6.09 -12.95
N SER A 37 -22.06 -7.32 -12.69
CA SER A 37 -21.48 -8.17 -11.64
C SER A 37 -20.00 -8.48 -11.87
N LEU A 38 -19.56 -8.60 -13.12
CA LEU A 38 -18.14 -8.82 -13.46
C LEU A 38 -17.32 -7.56 -13.20
N VAL A 39 -17.86 -6.37 -13.53
CA VAL A 39 -17.19 -5.08 -13.20
C VAL A 39 -17.05 -4.94 -11.69
N LYS A 40 -18.09 -5.29 -10.93
CA LYS A 40 -18.07 -5.27 -9.47
C LYS A 40 -17.07 -6.27 -8.90
N ALA A 41 -16.85 -7.42 -9.54
CA ALA A 41 -15.83 -8.37 -9.12
C ALA A 41 -14.41 -7.79 -9.27
N VAL A 42 -14.11 -7.10 -10.37
CA VAL A 42 -12.82 -6.41 -10.53
C VAL A 42 -12.66 -5.27 -9.52
N GLN A 43 -13.71 -4.46 -9.32
CA GLN A 43 -13.69 -3.41 -8.28
C GLN A 43 -13.43 -3.98 -6.88
N MET A 44 -14.01 -5.14 -6.57
CA MET A 44 -13.76 -5.82 -5.30
C MET A 44 -12.30 -6.26 -5.17
N ILE A 45 -11.69 -6.81 -6.24
CA ILE A 45 -10.27 -7.18 -6.26
C ILE A 45 -9.38 -5.96 -6.00
N GLN A 46 -9.64 -4.82 -6.66
CA GLN A 46 -8.90 -3.59 -6.43
C GLN A 46 -9.11 -3.04 -5.01
N LEU A 47 -10.32 -3.16 -4.46
CA LEU A 47 -10.60 -2.75 -3.08
C LEU A 47 -9.84 -3.64 -2.08
N GLN A 48 -9.75 -4.95 -2.34
CA GLN A 48 -9.02 -5.88 -1.50
C GLN A 48 -7.52 -5.55 -1.42
N LYS A 49 -6.93 -5.07 -2.53
CA LYS A 49 -5.56 -4.55 -2.57
C LYS A 49 -5.38 -3.36 -1.62
N ALA A 50 -6.27 -2.37 -1.68
CA ALA A 50 -6.25 -1.21 -0.78
C ALA A 50 -6.43 -1.59 0.70
N ILE A 51 -7.37 -2.49 1.00
CA ILE A 51 -7.59 -3.02 2.36
C ILE A 51 -6.32 -3.70 2.87
N SER A 52 -5.67 -4.51 2.04
CA SER A 52 -4.46 -5.24 2.40
C SER A 52 -3.31 -4.29 2.76
N ALA A 53 -3.06 -3.27 1.94
CA ALA A 53 -2.02 -2.28 2.22
C ALA A 53 -2.26 -1.52 3.53
N VAL A 54 -3.49 -1.07 3.77
CA VAL A 54 -3.87 -0.41 5.04
C VAL A 54 -3.70 -1.36 6.23
N GLY A 55 -4.10 -2.63 6.07
CA GLY A 55 -3.96 -3.67 7.09
C GLY A 55 -2.50 -3.96 7.45
N MET A 56 -1.63 -4.11 6.44
CA MET A 56 -0.19 -4.36 6.62
C MET A 56 0.45 -3.27 7.49
N PHE A 57 0.25 -2.00 7.15
CA PHE A 57 0.81 -0.88 7.93
C PHE A 57 0.15 -0.74 9.30
N SER A 58 -1.15 -0.96 9.43
CA SER A 58 -1.83 -0.87 10.73
C SER A 58 -1.34 -1.93 11.71
N MET A 59 -1.11 -3.16 11.24
CA MET A 59 -0.50 -4.22 12.05
C MET A 59 0.97 -3.92 12.35
N PHE A 60 1.71 -3.40 11.38
CA PHE A 60 3.11 -3.05 11.57
C PHE A 60 3.31 -1.95 12.62
N ASP A 61 2.48 -0.90 12.62
CA ASP A 61 2.53 0.14 13.65
C ASP A 61 2.33 -0.44 15.05
N ALA A 62 1.35 -1.33 15.22
CA ALA A 62 1.13 -2.00 16.50
C ALA A 62 2.34 -2.84 16.96
N ILE A 63 3.00 -3.53 16.03
CA ILE A 63 4.23 -4.30 16.30
C ILE A 63 5.38 -3.38 16.68
N LEU A 64 5.55 -2.26 15.98
CA LEU A 64 6.58 -1.26 16.29
C LEU A 64 6.34 -0.64 17.67
N GLN A 65 5.09 -0.31 18.01
CA GLN A 65 4.72 0.22 19.32
C GLN A 65 5.08 -0.75 20.44
N ASP A 66 4.78 -2.05 20.26
CA ASP A 66 5.12 -3.10 21.20
C ASP A 66 6.64 -3.31 21.30
N GLN A 67 7.34 -3.56 20.19
CA GLN A 67 8.76 -3.87 20.23
C GLN A 67 9.64 -2.68 20.66
N LEU A 68 9.26 -1.46 20.27
CA LEU A 68 10.00 -0.24 20.62
C LEU A 68 9.48 0.42 21.91
N GLN A 69 8.47 -0.15 22.55
CA GLN A 69 7.84 0.34 23.78
C GLN A 69 7.50 1.84 23.69
N CYS A 70 6.79 2.21 22.63
CA CYS A 70 6.48 3.60 22.32
C CYS A 70 5.01 3.77 21.88
N PRO A 71 4.41 4.97 22.06
CA PRO A 71 3.01 5.21 21.70
C PRO A 71 2.79 5.44 20.19
N ASP A 72 3.86 5.70 19.43
CA ASP A 72 3.80 5.99 17.99
C ASP A 72 4.98 5.32 17.30
N GLY A 73 4.73 4.12 16.75
CA GLY A 73 5.75 3.26 16.16
C GLY A 73 6.37 3.90 14.93
N PHE A 74 5.54 4.54 14.09
CA PHE A 74 6.01 5.17 12.86
C PHE A 74 6.90 6.38 13.11
N ASN A 75 6.53 7.28 14.03
CA ASN A 75 7.40 8.41 14.36
C ASN A 75 8.71 7.95 15.02
N LYS A 76 8.65 6.89 15.84
CA LYS A 76 9.85 6.30 16.44
C LYS A 76 10.78 5.71 15.38
N VAL A 77 10.26 4.97 14.40
CA VAL A 77 11.03 4.43 13.28
C VAL A 77 11.74 5.52 12.50
N LYS A 78 11.05 6.62 12.14
CA LYS A 78 11.67 7.72 11.39
C LYS A 78 12.86 8.33 12.12
N ALA A 79 12.71 8.57 13.42
CA ALA A 79 13.81 9.10 14.24
C ALA A 79 14.99 8.12 14.34
N LEU A 80 14.71 6.80 14.40
CA LEU A 80 15.76 5.79 14.44
C LEU A 80 16.49 5.64 13.10
N LEU A 81 15.78 5.67 11.97
CA LEU A 81 16.38 5.64 10.63
C LEU A 81 17.23 6.89 10.37
N GLU A 82 16.79 8.06 10.82
CA GLU A 82 17.59 9.29 10.79
C GLU A 82 18.86 9.15 11.64
N ALA A 83 18.78 8.59 12.85
CA ALA A 83 19.93 8.36 13.71
C ALA A 83 20.92 7.32 13.15
N LYS A 84 20.46 6.41 12.28
CA LYS A 84 21.29 5.39 11.58
C LYS A 84 21.84 5.86 10.24
N ASP A 85 21.56 7.11 9.83
CA ASP A 85 21.95 7.67 8.53
C ASP A 85 21.41 6.85 7.34
N GLU A 86 20.15 6.42 7.42
CA GLU A 86 19.43 5.68 6.37
C GLU A 86 18.34 6.55 5.68
N PRO A 87 18.70 7.67 5.03
CA PRO A 87 17.74 8.66 4.55
C PRO A 87 16.79 8.12 3.46
N ILE A 88 17.29 7.22 2.61
CA ILE A 88 16.50 6.63 1.51
C ILE A 88 15.36 5.77 2.07
N LEU A 89 15.66 4.90 3.05
CA LEU A 89 14.63 4.06 3.66
C LEU A 89 13.63 4.89 4.46
N ASN A 90 14.10 5.94 5.15
CA ASN A 90 13.24 6.87 5.89
C ASN A 90 12.26 7.61 4.96
N GLU A 91 12.73 8.07 3.80
CA GLU A 91 11.88 8.70 2.81
C GLU A 91 10.84 7.72 2.24
N ARG A 92 11.26 6.53 1.78
CA ARG A 92 10.35 5.49 1.27
C ARG A 92 9.26 5.12 2.30
N PHE A 93 9.65 4.93 3.56
CA PHE A 93 8.72 4.63 4.64
C PHE A 93 7.76 5.79 4.91
N SER A 94 8.26 7.03 4.90
CA SER A 94 7.44 8.22 5.07
C SER A 94 6.42 8.40 3.95
N ASP A 95 6.84 8.22 2.69
CA ASP A 95 5.95 8.36 1.54
C ASP A 95 4.84 7.29 1.54
N LEU A 96 5.17 6.05 1.90
CA LEU A 96 4.17 5.00 2.10
C LEU A 96 3.22 5.30 3.28
N GLN A 97 3.72 5.80 4.41
CA GLN A 97 2.86 6.21 5.52
C GLN A 97 1.86 7.29 5.08
N LEU A 98 2.30 8.27 4.27
CA LEU A 98 1.41 9.27 3.70
C LEU A 98 0.37 8.61 2.78
N ALA A 99 0.78 7.68 1.91
CA ALA A 99 -0.14 6.95 1.03
C ALA A 99 -1.20 6.16 1.80
N ILE A 100 -0.80 5.43 2.85
CA ILE A 100 -1.74 4.70 3.72
C ILE A 100 -2.72 5.66 4.42
N ASN A 101 -2.24 6.81 4.89
CA ASN A 101 -3.11 7.83 5.48
C ASN A 101 -4.12 8.37 4.45
N VAL A 102 -3.71 8.55 3.20
CA VAL A 102 -4.61 8.96 2.11
C VAL A 102 -5.63 7.88 1.78
N LEU A 103 -5.24 6.59 1.77
CA LEU A 103 -6.18 5.48 1.58
C LEU A 103 -7.23 5.42 2.71
N LYS A 104 -6.85 5.76 3.95
CA LYS A 104 -7.75 5.78 5.10
C LYS A 104 -8.66 6.99 5.17
N HIS A 105 -8.14 8.17 4.84
CA HIS A 105 -8.77 9.46 5.17
C HIS A 105 -9.10 10.33 3.95
N GLY A 106 -8.63 9.96 2.76
CA GLY A 106 -8.82 10.74 1.54
C GLY A 106 -7.97 12.01 1.51
N LYS A 107 -8.57 13.12 1.06
CA LYS A 107 -7.89 14.42 0.90
C LYS A 107 -7.52 15.03 2.25
N GLY A 108 -6.36 15.67 2.31
CA GLY A 108 -5.85 16.36 3.49
C GLY A 108 -4.34 16.51 3.41
N ARG A 109 -3.69 16.83 4.54
CA ARG A 109 -2.24 17.12 4.59
C ARG A 109 -1.38 16.02 3.96
N SER A 110 -1.73 14.75 4.17
CA SER A 110 -0.97 13.64 3.57
C SER A 110 -1.10 13.61 2.05
N TYR A 111 -2.29 13.88 1.53
CA TYR A 111 -2.53 13.95 0.09
C TYR A 111 -1.81 15.15 -0.53
N ASP A 112 -1.89 16.32 0.11
CA ASP A 112 -1.22 17.54 -0.38
C ASP A 112 0.31 17.34 -0.46
N ALA A 113 0.89 16.65 0.52
CA ALA A 113 2.31 16.31 0.53
C ALA A 113 2.67 15.33 -0.61
N LEU A 114 1.86 14.30 -0.85
CA LEU A 114 2.08 13.36 -1.94
C LEU A 114 1.95 14.01 -3.33
N VAL A 115 0.97 14.90 -3.52
CA VAL A 115 0.78 15.62 -4.78
C VAL A 115 2.02 16.44 -5.13
N GLN A 116 2.63 17.12 -4.15
CA GLN A 116 3.86 17.89 -4.37
C GLN A 116 5.05 17.04 -4.81
N LYS A 117 5.06 15.75 -4.42
CA LYS A 117 6.12 14.79 -4.75
C LYS A 117 5.77 13.85 -5.90
N ALA A 118 4.59 13.98 -6.52
CA ALA A 118 4.01 12.94 -7.38
C ALA A 118 4.93 12.42 -8.50
N GLY A 119 5.76 13.29 -9.09
CA GLY A 119 6.72 12.90 -10.14
C GLY A 119 7.95 12.11 -9.66
N MET A 120 8.15 11.96 -8.35
CA MET A 120 9.27 11.25 -7.74
C MET A 120 8.84 9.96 -7.03
N LEU A 121 7.53 9.76 -6.83
CA LEU A 121 7.01 8.60 -6.11
C LEU A 121 7.06 7.35 -7.01
N PRO A 122 7.34 6.17 -6.44
CA PRO A 122 7.29 4.90 -7.16
C PRO A 122 5.86 4.39 -7.39
N PHE A 123 4.84 5.19 -7.04
CA PHE A 123 3.42 4.88 -7.20
C PHE A 123 2.67 6.14 -7.62
N ARG A 124 1.52 5.95 -8.27
CA ARG A 124 0.72 7.08 -8.80
C ARG A 124 -0.22 7.65 -7.75
N VAL A 125 -0.33 8.97 -7.76
CA VAL A 125 -1.22 9.75 -6.91
C VAL A 125 -2.08 10.60 -7.83
N LYS A 126 -3.40 10.49 -7.67
CA LYS A 126 -4.37 11.23 -8.47
C LYS A 126 -4.15 12.72 -8.29
N GLN A 127 -3.97 13.46 -9.36
CA GLN A 127 -3.77 14.91 -9.29
C GLN A 127 -5.08 15.64 -8.94
N PRO A 128 -5.04 16.86 -8.37
CA PRO A 128 -6.25 17.58 -7.97
C PRO A 128 -7.30 17.76 -9.08
N SER A 129 -6.88 17.86 -10.33
CA SER A 129 -7.73 17.99 -11.52
C SER A 129 -8.03 16.65 -12.22
N GLU A 130 -7.40 15.56 -11.80
CA GLU A 130 -7.55 14.23 -12.38
C GLU A 130 -8.74 13.52 -11.72
N SER A 131 -9.68 13.02 -12.52
CA SER A 131 -10.85 12.29 -12.01
C SER A 131 -10.61 10.79 -11.95
N PHE A 132 -9.84 10.26 -12.91
CA PHE A 132 -9.53 8.85 -13.11
C PHE A 132 -8.04 8.67 -13.30
N PHE A 133 -7.47 7.59 -12.79
CA PHE A 133 -6.11 7.20 -13.14
C PHE A 133 -6.02 6.79 -14.60
N ASN A 134 -7.02 6.08 -15.10
CA ASN A 134 -7.10 5.64 -16.49
C ASN A 134 -8.52 5.90 -17.02
N GLU A 135 -8.68 6.92 -17.87
CA GLU A 135 -9.98 7.23 -18.48
C GLU A 135 -10.54 6.01 -19.24
N GLY A 136 -11.78 5.63 -18.93
CA GLY A 136 -12.44 4.46 -19.51
C GLY A 136 -12.28 3.17 -18.70
N ASP A 137 -11.51 3.16 -17.62
CA ASP A 137 -11.49 2.05 -16.66
C ASP A 137 -12.74 2.06 -15.78
N LEU A 138 -13.72 1.23 -16.16
CA LEU A 138 -14.96 1.07 -15.40
C LEU A 138 -14.77 0.33 -14.07
N ALA A 139 -13.62 -0.31 -13.86
CA ALA A 139 -13.29 -1.06 -12.67
C ALA A 139 -12.43 -0.28 -11.66
N GLU A 140 -12.08 0.98 -11.98
CA GLU A 140 -11.41 1.86 -11.03
C GLU A 140 -12.26 2.05 -9.76
N ILE A 141 -11.60 1.99 -8.61
CA ILE A 141 -12.20 2.30 -7.31
C ILE A 141 -11.86 3.73 -6.88
N SER A 142 -12.68 4.32 -6.02
CA SER A 142 -12.52 5.72 -5.58
C SER A 142 -11.39 5.88 -4.56
N THR A 143 -10.14 5.73 -5.00
CA THR A 143 -8.91 6.04 -4.25
C THR A 143 -8.17 7.22 -4.86
N LEU A 144 -7.28 7.83 -4.07
CA LEU A 144 -6.38 8.92 -4.50
C LEU A 144 -4.95 8.43 -4.72
N VAL A 145 -4.66 7.18 -4.36
CA VAL A 145 -3.41 6.46 -4.63
C VAL A 145 -3.78 5.24 -5.47
N GLU A 146 -3.02 4.98 -6.53
CA GLU A 146 -3.16 3.76 -7.34
C GLU A 146 -2.58 2.59 -6.55
N VAL A 147 -3.41 1.57 -6.26
CA VAL A 147 -3.03 0.42 -5.44
C VAL A 147 -2.95 -0.82 -6.32
N ASP A 148 -1.88 -0.92 -7.09
CA ASP A 148 -1.56 -2.07 -7.93
C ASP A 148 -0.69 -3.10 -7.21
N ASP A 149 -0.28 -4.16 -7.92
CA ASP A 149 0.55 -5.22 -7.34
C ASP A 149 1.92 -4.69 -6.91
N ALA A 150 2.48 -3.75 -7.68
CA ALA A 150 3.76 -3.11 -7.37
C ALA A 150 3.69 -2.31 -6.06
N PHE A 151 2.58 -1.61 -5.81
CA PHE A 151 2.35 -0.89 -4.57
C PHE A 151 2.33 -1.84 -3.36
N LEU A 152 1.64 -2.98 -3.44
CA LEU A 152 1.62 -3.95 -2.33
C LEU A 152 2.99 -4.58 -2.08
N LEU A 153 3.71 -4.91 -3.15
CA LEU A 153 5.07 -5.44 -3.03
C LEU A 153 6.00 -4.41 -2.40
N LEU A 154 5.90 -3.14 -2.80
CA LEU A 154 6.64 -2.04 -2.20
C LEU A 154 6.30 -1.87 -0.70
N CYS A 155 5.03 -2.00 -0.31
CA CYS A 155 4.64 -2.00 1.10
C CYS A 155 5.32 -3.14 1.87
N ALA A 156 5.33 -4.36 1.33
CA ALA A 156 5.94 -5.51 2.00
C ALA A 156 7.46 -5.38 2.09
N GLU A 157 8.11 -4.89 1.03
CA GLU A 157 9.55 -4.64 0.99
C GLU A 157 9.97 -3.61 2.03
N VAL A 158 9.31 -2.44 2.08
CA VAL A 158 9.66 -1.40 3.04
C VAL A 158 9.41 -1.83 4.49
N ILE A 159 8.34 -2.58 4.76
CA ILE A 159 8.13 -3.17 6.09
C ILE A 159 9.30 -4.09 6.45
N HIS A 160 9.74 -4.95 5.53
CA HIS A 160 10.87 -5.83 5.75
C HIS A 160 12.17 -5.05 6.00
N ASP A 161 12.50 -4.09 5.15
CA ASP A 161 13.72 -3.28 5.26
C ASP A 161 13.76 -2.53 6.60
N VAL A 162 12.63 -1.95 7.02
CA VAL A 162 12.52 -1.29 8.34
C VAL A 162 12.69 -2.30 9.47
N SER A 163 12.08 -3.49 9.39
CA SER A 163 12.25 -4.55 10.39
C SER A 163 13.71 -4.99 10.52
N VAL A 164 14.40 -5.25 9.40
CA VAL A 164 15.82 -5.63 9.39
C VAL A 164 16.67 -4.52 10.00
N SER A 165 16.42 -3.27 9.60
CA SER A 165 17.20 -2.12 10.05
C SER A 165 16.99 -1.79 11.53
N ILE A 166 15.75 -1.85 12.02
CA ILE A 166 15.38 -1.32 13.34
C ILE A 166 15.21 -2.40 14.40
N LEU A 167 14.63 -3.55 14.03
CA LEU A 167 14.28 -4.64 14.95
C LEU A 167 15.35 -5.75 14.93
N GLY A 168 16.16 -5.83 13.87
CA GLY A 168 17.15 -6.89 13.67
C GLY A 168 16.53 -8.23 13.27
N ASP A 169 15.31 -8.18 12.71
CA ASP A 169 14.49 -9.30 12.24
C ASP A 169 14.88 -9.76 10.83
#